data_AF-A0A951X1G8-F1
#
_entry.id   AF-A0A951X1G8-F1
#
_cell.length_a   1.000
_cell.length_b   1.000
_cell.length_c   1.000
_cell.angle_alpha   90.00
_cell.angle_beta   90.00
_cell.angle_gamma   90.00
#
_symmetry.space_group_name_H-M   'P 1'
#
loop_
_entity.id
_entity.type
_entity.pdbx_description
1 polymer ?
#
loop_
_entity_poly.entity_id
_entity_poly.type
_entity_poly.pdbx_seq_one_letter_code
_entity_poly.pdbx_strand_id
1 'polypeptide(L)'
;MRIDVIVLLLLGAHFSLTVFAPAQAGKAMFYWPFAHDSKPILNNIGGLLKVGESIVTSLLGAVAGLSFLAAVITLFGWVIPAYLWPVLVIVGALASILLYILYFGIYSLVPIAIDAVLLWGVLVQHWTVSGLRSS
;
A
#
# COMPACT_ATOMS: atom_id res chain seq x y z
N MET A 1 10.30 -18.11 1.54
CA MET A 1 10.14 -16.67 1.86
C MET A 1 9.53 -15.86 0.72
N ARG A 2 9.78 -16.23 -0.55
CA ARG A 2 9.22 -15.52 -1.72
C ARG A 2 7.72 -15.28 -1.66
N ILE A 3 6.96 -16.33 -1.35
CA ILE A 3 5.50 -16.32 -1.36
C ILE A 3 4.98 -15.37 -0.28
N ASP A 4 5.58 -15.38 0.91
CA ASP A 4 5.19 -14.52 2.03
C ASP A 4 5.32 -13.04 1.64
N VAL A 5 6.43 -12.67 0.98
CA VAL A 5 6.65 -11.30 0.50
C VAL A 5 5.66 -10.92 -0.61
N ILE A 6 5.37 -11.83 -1.54
CA ILE A 6 4.34 -11.59 -2.56
C ILE A 6 2.98 -11.33 -1.91
N VAL A 7 2.60 -12.14 -0.91
CA VAL A 7 1.35 -11.96 -0.18
C VAL A 7 1.32 -10.61 0.52
N LEU A 8 2.40 -10.21 1.21
CA LEU A 8 2.51 -8.91 1.87
C LEU A 8 2.36 -7.75 0.86
N LEU A 9 3.04 -7.82 -0.29
CA LEU A 9 2.93 -6.80 -1.34
C LEU A 9 1.52 -6.72 -1.92
N LEU A 10 0.88 -7.87 -2.17
CA LEU A 10 -0.50 -7.90 -2.67
C LEU A 10 -1.50 -7.36 -1.65
N LEU A 11 -1.30 -7.64 -0.36
CA LEU A 11 -2.13 -7.06 0.70
C LEU A 11 -1.93 -5.55 0.82
N GLY A 12 -0.68 -5.06 0.77
CA GLY A 12 -0.38 -3.63 0.75
C GLY A 12 -1.02 -2.92 -0.45
N ALA A 13 -0.96 -3.55 -1.63
CA ALA A 13 -1.63 -3.05 -2.84
C ALA A 13 -3.15 -3.03 -2.67
N HIS A 14 -3.73 -4.15 -2.24
CA HIS A 14 -5.17 -4.29 -2.01
C HIS A 14 -5.69 -3.20 -1.06
N PHE A 15 -5.09 -3.05 0.11
CA PHE A 15 -5.50 -2.06 1.09
C PHE A 15 -5.40 -0.64 0.54
N SER A 16 -4.27 -0.29 -0.08
CA SER A 16 -4.05 1.06 -0.62
C SER A 16 -5.02 1.40 -1.76
N LEU A 17 -5.38 0.44 -2.60
CA LEU A 17 -6.27 0.64 -3.75
C LEU A 17 -7.75 0.69 -3.37
N THR A 18 -8.13 0.26 -2.17
CA THR A 18 -9.54 0.34 -1.73
C THR A 18 -10.07 1.78 -1.64
N VAL A 19 -9.20 2.82 -1.66
CA VAL A 19 -9.62 4.22 -1.81
C VAL A 19 -10.36 4.50 -3.13
N PHE A 20 -10.10 3.72 -4.17
CA PHE A 20 -10.76 3.83 -5.49
C PHE A 20 -12.08 3.05 -5.55
N ALA A 21 -12.24 2.07 -4.67
CA ALA A 21 -13.45 1.26 -4.54
C ALA A 21 -13.90 1.24 -3.07
N PRO A 22 -14.25 2.40 -2.49
CA PRO A 22 -14.65 2.46 -1.09
C PRO A 22 -15.92 1.64 -0.86
N ALA A 23 -16.01 1.00 0.30
CA ALA A 23 -17.23 0.31 0.72
C ALA A 23 -18.39 1.31 0.94
N GLN A 24 -19.60 0.77 1.08
CA GLN A 24 -20.76 1.56 1.50
C GLN A 24 -20.51 2.23 2.86
N ALA A 25 -21.15 3.37 3.10
CA ALA A 25 -21.00 4.11 4.36
C ALA A 25 -21.30 3.20 5.56
N GLY A 26 -20.47 3.27 6.61
CA GLY A 26 -20.57 2.43 7.80
C GLY A 26 -20.14 0.96 7.60
N LYS A 27 -19.58 0.60 6.44
CA LYS A 27 -19.12 -0.77 6.12
C LYS A 27 -17.60 -0.89 5.96
N ALA A 28 -16.82 0.03 6.52
CA ALA A 28 -15.38 -0.14 6.63
C ALA A 28 -15.06 -1.35 7.51
N MET A 29 -14.13 -2.19 7.07
CA MET A 29 -13.72 -3.41 7.75
C MET A 29 -12.20 -3.56 7.76
N PHE A 30 -11.67 -4.46 8.59
CA PHE A 30 -10.23 -4.69 8.69
C PHE A 30 -9.57 -5.10 7.35
N TYR A 31 -10.32 -5.79 6.47
CA TYR A 31 -9.85 -6.19 5.15
C TYR A 31 -10.24 -5.20 4.02
N TRP A 32 -10.99 -4.15 4.36
CA TRP A 32 -11.50 -3.13 3.43
C TRP A 32 -11.59 -1.78 4.17
N PRO A 33 -10.46 -1.10 4.38
CA PRO A 33 -10.34 -0.02 5.36
C PRO A 33 -11.10 1.26 4.98
N PHE A 34 -11.38 1.48 3.69
CA PHE A 34 -12.06 2.68 3.20
C PHE A 34 -13.54 2.42 2.90
N ALA A 35 -14.38 3.30 3.42
CA ALA A 35 -15.81 3.40 3.13
C ALA A 35 -16.17 4.84 2.73
N HIS A 36 -17.31 5.07 2.08
CA HIS A 36 -17.73 6.39 1.61
C HIS A 36 -17.80 7.49 2.69
N ASP A 37 -17.93 7.10 3.96
CA ASP A 37 -17.94 7.97 5.13
C ASP A 37 -16.58 8.06 5.85
N SER A 38 -15.51 7.47 5.30
CA SER A 38 -14.17 7.58 5.86
C SER A 38 -13.67 9.01 5.73
N LYS A 39 -13.33 9.60 6.89
CA LYS A 39 -12.90 11.00 6.97
C LYS A 39 -11.39 11.08 7.19
N PRO A 40 -10.68 11.92 6.44
CA PRO A 40 -9.30 12.23 6.76
C PRO A 40 -9.24 13.05 8.06
N ILE A 41 -8.13 12.96 8.79
CA ILE A 41 -7.87 13.82 9.96
C ILE A 41 -7.72 15.29 9.54
N LEU A 42 -7.15 15.52 8.36
CA LEU A 42 -6.96 16.83 7.78
C LEU A 42 -8.06 17.11 6.75
N ASN A 43 -9.13 17.77 7.22
CA ASN A 43 -10.36 18.04 6.47
C ASN A 43 -10.17 18.73 5.10
N ASN A 44 -9.04 19.40 4.86
CA ASN A 44 -8.76 20.12 3.60
C ASN A 44 -7.70 19.45 2.71
N ILE A 45 -7.12 18.34 3.14
CA ILE A 45 -6.02 17.67 2.41
C ILE A 45 -6.44 16.27 1.94
N GLY A 46 -7.39 15.61 2.61
CA GLY A 46 -7.94 14.31 2.19
C GLY A 46 -9.34 14.38 1.61
N GLY A 47 -9.82 13.25 1.07
CA GLY A 47 -11.13 13.11 0.45
C GLY A 47 -11.18 11.92 -0.51
N LEU A 48 -12.21 11.05 -0.38
CA LEU A 48 -12.37 9.88 -1.24
C LEU A 48 -13.06 10.25 -2.56
N LEU A 49 -12.78 9.47 -3.61
CA LEU A 49 -13.42 9.66 -4.92
C LEU A 49 -14.96 9.60 -4.76
N LYS A 50 -15.64 10.60 -5.33
CA LYS A 50 -17.09 10.89 -5.25
C LYS A 50 -17.58 11.69 -4.04
N VAL A 51 -16.75 11.98 -3.02
CA VAL A 51 -17.14 12.85 -1.89
C VAL A 51 -16.01 13.85 -1.63
N GLY A 52 -16.06 15.02 -2.29
CA GLY A 52 -15.04 16.07 -2.13
C GLY A 52 -13.65 15.57 -2.55
N GLU A 53 -13.42 15.47 -3.85
CA GLU A 53 -12.23 14.85 -4.43
C GLU A 53 -10.92 15.48 -3.93
N SER A 54 -10.14 14.71 -3.17
CA SER A 54 -8.75 15.07 -2.89
C SER A 54 -7.82 14.33 -3.84
N ILE A 55 -7.10 15.10 -4.65
CA ILE A 55 -6.01 14.59 -5.49
C ILE A 55 -4.94 13.88 -4.65
N VAL A 56 -4.74 14.27 -3.39
CA VAL A 56 -3.73 13.69 -2.50
C VAL A 56 -4.08 12.25 -2.13
N THR A 57 -5.34 11.98 -1.79
CA THR A 57 -5.77 10.61 -1.42
C THR A 57 -5.65 9.67 -2.60
N SER A 58 -6.14 10.10 -3.76
CA SER A 58 -6.01 9.35 -5.01
C SER A 58 -4.55 9.13 -5.40
N LEU A 59 -3.70 10.17 -5.29
CA LEU A 59 -2.28 10.05 -5.62
C LEU A 59 -1.56 9.07 -4.69
N LEU A 60 -1.76 9.19 -3.37
CA LEU A 60 -1.13 8.29 -2.41
C LEU A 60 -1.59 6.84 -2.62
N GLY A 61 -2.90 6.60 -2.79
CA GLY A 61 -3.43 5.27 -3.05
C GLY A 61 -2.93 4.66 -4.37
N ALA A 62 -2.85 5.46 -5.45
CA ALA A 62 -2.32 5.01 -6.74
C ALA A 62 -0.83 4.70 -6.64
N VAL A 63 -0.02 5.62 -6.08
CA VAL A 63 1.43 5.43 -5.95
C VAL A 63 1.72 4.20 -5.08
N ALA A 64 1.05 4.05 -3.94
CA ALA A 64 1.21 2.89 -3.09
C ALA A 64 0.83 1.59 -3.82
N GLY A 65 -0.40 1.53 -4.33
CA GLY A 65 -0.94 0.34 -4.99
C GLY A 65 -0.14 -0.10 -6.21
N LEU A 66 0.15 0.82 -7.12
CA LEU A 66 0.89 0.52 -8.34
C LEU A 66 2.36 0.17 -8.04
N SER A 67 3.00 0.82 -7.07
CA SER A 67 4.38 0.49 -6.70
C SER A 67 4.46 -0.93 -6.12
N PHE A 68 3.52 -1.32 -5.26
CA PHE A 68 3.47 -2.69 -4.74
C PHE A 68 3.15 -3.74 -5.81
N LEU A 69 2.22 -3.47 -6.72
CA LEU A 69 1.95 -4.36 -7.86
C LEU A 69 3.18 -4.50 -8.78
N ALA A 70 3.87 -3.39 -9.06
CA ALA A 70 5.13 -3.39 -9.80
C ALA A 70 6.23 -4.19 -9.07
N ALA A 71 6.31 -4.09 -7.73
CA ALA A 71 7.20 -4.88 -6.90
C ALA A 71 6.87 -6.40 -6.93
N VAL A 72 5.61 -6.78 -7.14
CA VAL A 72 5.24 -8.18 -7.38
C VAL A 72 5.71 -8.64 -8.76
N ILE A 73 5.44 -7.84 -9.81
CA ILE A 73 5.80 -8.17 -11.20
C ILE A 73 7.32 -8.37 -11.36
N THR A 74 8.11 -7.50 -10.73
CA THR A 74 9.58 -7.62 -10.66
C THR A 74 10.02 -8.95 -10.05
N LEU A 75 9.30 -9.55 -9.08
CA LEU A 75 9.66 -10.87 -8.53
C LEU A 75 9.44 -12.02 -9.53
N PHE A 76 8.57 -11.86 -10.52
CA PHE A 76 8.34 -12.86 -11.58
C PHE A 76 9.30 -12.73 -12.77
N GLY A 77 10.07 -11.64 -12.86
CA GLY A 77 11.10 -11.47 -13.89
C GLY A 77 10.55 -11.09 -15.25
N TRP A 78 9.40 -10.41 -15.26
CA TRP A 78 8.79 -9.89 -16.48
C TRP A 78 9.43 -8.57 -16.90
N VAL A 79 8.65 -7.48 -16.88
CA VAL A 79 8.96 -6.24 -17.60
C VAL A 79 9.85 -5.28 -16.79
N ILE A 80 9.78 -5.34 -15.46
CA ILE A 80 10.40 -4.32 -14.60
C ILE A 80 11.77 -4.80 -14.10
N PRO A 81 12.83 -3.97 -14.21
CA PRO A 81 14.17 -4.32 -13.74
C PRO A 81 14.25 -4.64 -12.24
N ALA A 82 15.03 -5.66 -11.89
CA ALA A 82 15.16 -6.14 -10.52
C ALA A 82 15.76 -5.11 -9.55
N TYR A 83 16.64 -4.22 -10.02
CA TYR A 83 17.27 -3.18 -9.20
C TYR A 83 16.27 -2.11 -8.72
N LEU A 84 15.11 -1.97 -9.39
CA LEU A 84 14.05 -1.05 -8.96
C LEU A 84 13.20 -1.61 -7.82
N TRP A 85 13.28 -2.92 -7.55
CA TRP A 85 12.43 -3.57 -6.55
C TRP A 85 12.49 -2.90 -5.16
N PRO A 86 13.66 -2.61 -4.57
CA PRO A 86 13.74 -1.93 -3.27
C PRO A 86 13.08 -0.54 -3.31
N VAL A 87 13.31 0.21 -4.39
CA VAL A 87 12.75 1.56 -4.57
C VAL A 87 11.22 1.49 -4.65
N LEU A 88 10.66 0.54 -5.40
CA LEU A 88 9.22 0.34 -5.51
C LEU A 88 8.59 0.00 -4.16
N VAL A 89 9.22 -0.89 -3.38
CA VAL A 89 8.71 -1.25 -2.04
C VAL A 89 8.76 -0.05 -1.09
N ILE A 90 9.87 0.70 -1.08
CA ILE A 90 10.02 1.89 -0.21
C ILE A 90 9.02 2.98 -0.57
N VAL A 91 8.92 3.34 -1.85
CA VAL A 91 7.98 4.37 -2.32
C VAL A 91 6.54 3.94 -2.04
N GLY A 92 6.22 2.67 -2.29
CA GLY A 92 4.91 2.11 -2.02
C GLY A 92 4.53 2.19 -0.54
N ALA A 93 5.42 1.74 0.34
CA ALA A 93 5.22 1.74 1.79
C ALA A 93 5.14 3.15 2.36
N LEU A 94 5.99 4.09 1.93
CA LEU A 94 5.90 5.48 2.39
C LEU A 94 4.59 6.14 1.96
N ALA A 95 4.17 5.95 0.71
CA ALA A 95 2.90 6.47 0.23
C ALA A 95 1.71 5.86 0.99
N SER A 96 1.75 4.55 1.27
CA SER A 96 0.71 3.85 2.02
C SER A 96 0.66 4.30 3.48
N ILE A 97 1.80 4.40 4.16
CA ILE A 97 1.88 4.93 5.53
C ILE A 97 1.31 6.36 5.59
N LEU A 98 1.68 7.23 4.66
CA LEU A 98 1.14 8.60 4.61
C LEU A 98 -0.38 8.62 4.40
N LEU A 99 -0.89 7.75 3.52
CA LEU A 99 -2.33 7.57 3.32
C LEU A 99 -3.02 7.14 4.62
N TYR A 100 -2.45 6.18 5.34
CA TYR A 100 -3.03 5.64 6.57
C TYR A 100 -2.82 6.52 7.81
N ILE A 101 -1.83 7.42 7.80
CA ILE A 101 -1.73 8.52 8.76
C ILE A 101 -2.82 9.55 8.47
N LEU A 102 -3.10 9.86 7.21
CA LEU A 102 -4.16 10.80 6.84
C LEU A 102 -5.55 10.29 7.26
N TYR A 103 -5.76 8.98 7.23
CA TYR A 103 -6.99 8.29 7.62
C TYR A 103 -6.81 7.40 8.86
N PHE A 104 -6.10 7.92 9.87
CA PHE A 104 -5.76 7.15 11.06
C PHE A 104 -7.00 6.59 11.77
N GLY A 105 -6.97 5.31 12.10
CA GLY A 105 -8.05 4.62 12.78
C GLY A 105 -7.73 3.14 13.00
N ILE A 106 -8.64 2.38 13.60
CA ILE A 106 -8.37 0.97 13.92
C ILE A 106 -8.05 0.12 12.67
N TYR A 107 -8.64 0.46 11.52
CA TYR A 107 -8.43 -0.24 10.26
C TYR A 107 -7.12 0.13 9.55
N SER A 108 -6.39 1.16 10.03
CA SER A 108 -5.09 1.55 9.46
C SER A 108 -3.92 0.76 10.03
N LEU A 109 -4.12 0.06 11.16
CA LEU A 109 -3.05 -0.67 11.85
C LEU A 109 -2.48 -1.83 11.03
N VAL A 110 -3.34 -2.62 10.39
CA VAL A 110 -2.92 -3.78 9.59
C VAL A 110 -2.09 -3.36 8.37
N PRO A 111 -2.54 -2.40 7.55
CA PRO A 111 -1.71 -1.87 6.46
C PRO A 111 -0.36 -1.32 6.93
N ILE A 112 -0.34 -0.49 7.98
CA ILE A 112 0.91 0.08 8.53
C ILE A 112 1.86 -1.03 9.01
N ALA A 113 1.33 -2.09 9.64
CA ALA A 113 2.15 -3.21 10.07
C ALA A 113 2.77 -3.97 8.89
N ILE A 114 2.03 -4.16 7.79
CA ILE A 114 2.55 -4.75 6.55
C ILE A 114 3.67 -3.87 5.99
N ASP A 115 3.46 -2.56 5.91
CA ASP A 115 4.46 -1.61 5.42
C ASP A 115 5.73 -1.65 6.29
N ALA A 116 5.59 -1.72 7.60
CA ALA A 116 6.71 -1.82 8.53
C ALA A 116 7.52 -3.11 8.30
N VAL A 117 6.86 -4.25 8.08
CA VAL A 117 7.54 -5.52 7.75
C VAL A 117 8.25 -5.43 6.40
N LEU A 118 7.63 -4.84 5.38
CA LEU A 118 8.23 -4.65 4.07
C LEU A 118 9.46 -3.73 4.13
N LEU A 119 9.35 -2.60 4.84
CA LEU A 119 10.46 -1.67 5.06
C LEU A 119 11.60 -2.31 5.87
N TRP A 120 11.27 -3.08 6.91
CA TRP A 120 12.26 -3.85 7.66
C TRP A 120 12.99 -4.85 6.74
N GLY A 121 12.23 -5.59 5.93
CA GLY A 121 12.77 -6.54 4.96
C GLY A 121 13.76 -5.88 3.99
N VAL A 122 13.42 -4.71 3.45
CA VAL A 122 14.27 -3.99 2.49
C VAL A 122 15.46 -3.31 3.17
N LEU A 123 15.24 -2.56 4.24
CA LEU A 123 16.24 -1.66 4.83
C LEU A 123 17.17 -2.37 5.80
N VAL A 124 16.69 -3.39 6.50
CA VAL A 124 17.46 -4.07 7.56
C VAL A 124 17.87 -5.47 7.13
N GLN A 125 16.97 -6.25 6.54
CA GLN A 125 17.29 -7.59 6.04
C GLN A 125 17.86 -7.59 4.62
N HIS A 126 17.95 -6.41 3.98
CA HIS A 126 18.47 -6.24 2.63
C HIS A 126 17.84 -7.20 1.61
N TRP A 127 16.53 -7.41 1.68
CA TRP A 127 15.80 -8.23 0.71
C TRP A 127 16.03 -7.71 -0.71
N THR A 128 16.39 -8.63 -1.59
CA THR A 128 16.57 -8.38 -3.02
C THR A 128 15.78 -9.40 -3.81
N VAL A 129 15.49 -9.08 -5.08
CA VAL A 129 14.83 -10.02 -5.99
C VAL A 129 15.60 -11.33 -6.11
N SER A 130 16.93 -11.29 -6.20
CA SER A 130 17.76 -12.49 -6.30
C SER A 130 17.68 -13.37 -5.05
N GLY A 131 17.74 -12.75 -3.86
CA GLY A 131 17.59 -13.47 -2.59
C GLY A 131 16.20 -14.07 -2.44
N LEU A 132 15.15 -13.31 -2.76
CA LEU A 132 13.77 -13.79 -2.64
C LEU A 132 13.42 -14.87 -3.65
N ARG A 133 14.00 -14.87 -4.85
CA ARG A 133 13.74 -15.92 -5.85
C ARG A 133 14.40 -17.26 -5.55
N SER A 134 15.46 -17.25 -4.76
CA SER A 134 16.19 -18.47 -4.35
C SER A 134 15.65 -19.09 -3.05
N SER A 135 14.67 -18.45 -2.41
CA SER A 135 14.01 -18.85 -1.15
C SER A 135 12.57 -19.32 -1.32
#